data_AF-A0A6H5I9Q2-F1
#
_entry.id   AF-A0A6H5I9Q2-F1
#
_cell.length_a   1.000
_cell.length_b   1.000
_cell.length_c   1.000
_cell.angle_alpha   90.00
_cell.angle_beta   90.00
_cell.angle_gamma   90.00
#
_symmetry.space_group_name_H-M   'P 1'
#
loop_
_entity.id
_entity.type
_entity.pdbx_description
1 polymer ?
#
loop_
_entity_poly.entity_id
_entity_poly.type
_entity_poly.pdbx_seq_one_letter_code
_entity_poly.pdbx_strand_id
1 'polypeptide(L)'
;MNRKSIDLSLNEAGYEYAIGYTRNLFLPFGIWPGRDYNESRGASRARAIANFLCLFVLFFVVGPYFVQTFLIEKDNQVRIKSTGACVFSITNVAKYLVFLLRGRRIGSCLAEMHLDWRSVTSDPDRRLMLRNARAARLLTCCSFVFMFGGGVPYVTVLPLSQPPLLLPDNRTLLRHLTYPSYFGFFEPRVRPVYDLVFSVHFCFGVLAFSLTTGLCSFMALCTLHVASRCAFVSAMYRELGRNFDRELLSRVVVQHRRIIA
;
A
#
# COMPACT_ATOMS: atom_id res chain seq x y z
N MET A 1 -7.59 -9.89 37.42
CA MET A 1 -6.53 -9.89 36.37
C MET A 1 -5.23 -9.41 36.98
N ASN A 2 -4.10 -10.08 36.72
CA ASN A 2 -2.77 -9.69 37.23
C ASN A 2 -2.17 -8.55 36.35
N ARG A 3 -1.36 -7.64 36.91
CA ARG A 3 -0.73 -6.49 36.20
C ARG A 3 -0.06 -6.89 34.87
N LYS A 4 0.66 -8.02 34.84
CA LYS A 4 1.25 -8.57 33.60
C LYS A 4 0.23 -8.89 32.50
N SER A 5 -0.95 -9.37 32.87
CA SER A 5 -2.03 -9.66 31.91
C SER A 5 -2.66 -8.38 31.35
N ILE A 6 -2.75 -7.33 32.17
CA ILE A 6 -3.23 -6.01 31.75
C ILE A 6 -2.24 -5.40 30.75
N ASP A 7 -0.94 -5.38 31.08
CA ASP A 7 0.08 -4.80 30.20
C ASP A 7 0.18 -5.52 28.86
N LEU A 8 0.10 -6.86 28.86
CA LEU A 8 0.06 -7.62 27.62
C LEU A 8 -1.16 -7.25 26.76
N SER A 9 -2.35 -7.15 27.37
CA SER A 9 -3.57 -6.80 26.63
C SER A 9 -3.51 -5.40 26.01
N LEU A 10 -2.92 -4.43 26.72
CA LEU A 10 -2.71 -3.07 26.24
C LEU A 10 -1.71 -3.03 25.08
N ASN A 11 -0.65 -3.84 25.16
CA ASN A 11 0.37 -3.93 24.11
C ASN A 11 -0.19 -4.56 22.82
N GLU A 12 -1.00 -5.60 22.96
CA GLU A 12 -1.72 -6.23 21.82
C GLU A 12 -2.67 -5.24 21.16
N ALA A 13 -3.47 -4.52 21.95
CA ALA A 13 -4.35 -3.47 21.43
C ALA A 13 -3.57 -2.34 20.72
N GLY A 14 -2.40 -1.97 21.25
CA GLY A 14 -1.51 -0.99 20.64
C GLY A 14 -0.95 -1.42 19.29
N TYR A 15 -0.53 -2.68 19.17
CA TYR A 15 -0.08 -3.26 17.90
C TYR A 15 -1.21 -3.29 16.87
N GLU A 16 -2.37 -3.83 17.23
CA GLU A 16 -3.56 -3.89 16.38
C GLU A 16 -4.00 -2.49 15.93
N TYR A 17 -3.94 -1.52 16.83
CA TYR A 17 -4.15 -0.11 16.50
C TYR A 17 -3.12 0.39 15.48
N ALA A 18 -1.84 0.08 15.64
CA ALA A 18 -0.79 0.57 14.74
C ALA A 18 -0.96 0.03 13.30
N ILE A 19 -1.23 -1.27 13.16
CA ILE A 19 -1.29 -1.94 11.84
C ILE A 19 -2.65 -1.81 11.12
N GLY A 20 -3.71 -1.46 11.85
CA GLY A 20 -5.10 -1.61 11.37
C GLY A 20 -5.39 -0.93 10.03
N TYR A 21 -4.92 0.30 9.81
CA TYR A 21 -5.13 1.01 8.53
C TYR A 21 -4.38 0.36 7.37
N THR A 22 -3.11 0.03 7.56
CA THR A 22 -2.30 -0.64 6.55
C THR A 22 -2.90 -2.00 6.19
N ARG A 23 -3.38 -2.75 7.19
CA ARG A 23 -4.07 -4.03 6.99
C ARG A 23 -5.31 -3.88 6.14
N ASN A 24 -6.20 -2.96 6.49
CA ASN A 24 -7.46 -2.76 5.78
C ASN A 24 -7.26 -2.30 4.33
N LEU A 25 -6.17 -1.58 4.03
CA LEU A 25 -5.81 -1.17 2.67
C LEU A 25 -5.28 -2.34 1.82
N PHE A 26 -4.65 -3.34 2.42
CA PHE A 26 -3.99 -4.44 1.71
C PHE A 26 -4.78 -5.76 1.70
N LEU A 27 -5.68 -5.94 2.66
CA LEU A 27 -6.46 -7.17 2.82
C LEU A 27 -7.39 -7.45 1.62
N PRO A 28 -8.15 -6.48 1.08
CA PRO A 28 -9.05 -6.73 -0.06
C PRO A 28 -8.32 -7.18 -1.33
N PHE A 29 -7.07 -6.77 -1.49
CA PHE A 29 -6.26 -7.03 -2.69
C PHE A 29 -5.37 -8.27 -2.54
N GLY A 30 -5.52 -9.03 -1.45
CA GLY A 30 -4.83 -10.30 -1.24
C GLY A 30 -3.33 -10.21 -0.92
N ILE A 31 -2.81 -9.00 -0.66
CA ILE A 31 -1.37 -8.76 -0.44
C ILE A 31 -0.99 -8.57 1.03
N TRP A 32 -1.96 -8.50 1.95
CA TRP A 32 -1.64 -8.42 3.37
C TRP A 32 -0.90 -9.69 3.82
N PRO A 33 0.31 -9.58 4.40
CA PRO A 33 1.06 -10.74 4.87
C PRO A 33 0.53 -11.14 6.24
N GLY A 34 -0.65 -11.77 6.24
CA GLY A 34 -1.27 -12.38 7.40
C GLY A 34 -0.69 -13.76 7.69
N ARG A 35 -0.23 -13.95 8.92
CA ARG A 35 0.33 -15.20 9.45
C ARG A 35 -0.80 -16.06 10.02
N ASP A 36 -1.64 -16.61 9.16
CA ASP A 36 -2.60 -17.64 9.60
C ASP A 36 -1.95 -19.01 9.40
N TYR A 37 -1.26 -19.49 10.45
CA TYR A 37 -0.83 -20.89 10.52
C TYR A 37 -2.01 -21.88 10.33
N ASN A 38 -3.24 -21.41 10.59
CA ASN A 38 -4.50 -22.12 10.40
C ASN A 38 -5.36 -21.48 9.30
N GLU A 39 -4.75 -20.95 8.24
CA GLU A 39 -5.53 -20.40 7.12
C GLU A 39 -6.39 -21.51 6.50
N SER A 40 -7.71 -21.30 6.50
CA SER A 40 -8.61 -22.25 5.88
C SER A 40 -8.29 -22.37 4.37
N ARG A 41 -8.50 -23.56 3.80
CA ARG A 41 -8.43 -23.76 2.34
C ARG A 41 -9.32 -22.78 1.56
N GLY A 42 -10.38 -22.25 2.18
CA GLY A 42 -11.23 -21.21 1.61
C GLY A 42 -10.52 -19.86 1.50
N ALA A 43 -9.93 -19.38 2.60
CA ALA A 43 -9.22 -18.09 2.65
C ALA A 43 -8.01 -18.06 1.70
N SER A 44 -7.24 -19.16 1.63
CA SER A 44 -6.10 -19.26 0.72
C SER A 44 -6.51 -19.17 -0.76
N ARG A 45 -7.61 -19.85 -1.13
CA ARG A 45 -8.18 -19.76 -2.49
C ARG A 45 -8.72 -18.36 -2.78
N ALA A 46 -9.43 -17.74 -1.85
CA ALA A 46 -9.94 -16.38 -2.02
C ALA A 46 -8.81 -15.38 -2.25
N ARG A 47 -7.70 -15.50 -1.50
CA ARG A 47 -6.51 -14.69 -1.71
C ARG A 47 -5.87 -14.90 -3.08
N ALA A 48 -5.75 -16.16 -3.53
CA ALA A 48 -5.22 -16.47 -4.86
C ALA A 48 -6.08 -15.89 -5.98
N ILE A 49 -7.41 -15.97 -5.85
CA ILE A 49 -8.37 -15.37 -6.79
C ILE A 49 -8.23 -13.84 -6.79
N ALA A 50 -8.19 -13.21 -5.61
CA ALA A 50 -7.99 -11.77 -5.49
C ALA A 50 -6.69 -11.31 -6.16
N ASN A 51 -5.59 -12.05 -5.95
CA ASN A 51 -4.30 -11.76 -6.57
C ASN A 51 -4.36 -11.89 -8.09
N PHE A 52 -4.98 -12.94 -8.60
CA PHE A 52 -5.17 -13.13 -10.04
C PHE A 52 -6.00 -12.00 -10.65
N LEU A 53 -7.12 -11.62 -10.03
CA LEU A 53 -7.97 -10.53 -10.49
C LEU A 53 -7.24 -9.18 -10.47
N CYS A 54 -6.49 -8.88 -9.40
CA CYS A 54 -5.71 -7.65 -9.32
C CYS A 54 -4.62 -7.58 -10.40
N LEU A 55 -3.87 -8.67 -10.61
CA LEU A 55 -2.87 -8.74 -11.67
C LEU A 55 -3.50 -8.60 -13.05
N PHE A 56 -4.64 -9.27 -13.28
CA PHE A 56 -5.39 -9.15 -14.52
C PHE A 56 -5.76 -7.68 -14.80
N VAL A 57 -6.37 -6.98 -13.83
CA VAL A 57 -6.74 -5.56 -13.97
C VAL A 57 -5.49 -4.69 -14.24
N LEU A 58 -4.41 -4.92 -13.49
CA LEU A 58 -3.16 -4.16 -13.67
C LEU A 58 -2.59 -4.31 -15.09
N PHE A 59 -2.43 -5.54 -15.57
CA PHE A 59 -1.87 -5.78 -16.90
C PHE A 59 -2.82 -5.41 -18.03
N PHE A 60 -4.13 -5.61 -17.85
CA PHE A 60 -5.15 -5.25 -18.82
C PHE A 60 -5.19 -3.75 -19.11
N VAL A 61 -4.90 -2.90 -18.11
CA VAL A 61 -4.81 -1.45 -18.33
C VAL A 61 -3.42 -1.04 -18.80
N VAL A 62 -2.36 -1.51 -18.13
CA VAL A 62 -1.00 -1.03 -18.39
C VAL A 62 -0.47 -1.43 -19.76
N GLY A 63 -0.75 -2.66 -20.23
CA GLY A 63 -0.25 -3.15 -21.51
C GLY A 63 -0.78 -2.34 -22.70
N PRO A 64 -2.10 -2.27 -22.91
CA PRO A 64 -2.73 -1.47 -23.96
C PRO A 64 -2.42 0.01 -23.86
N TYR A 65 -2.30 0.55 -22.64
CA TYR A 65 -1.92 1.94 -22.44
C TYR A 65 -0.47 2.24 -22.84
N PHE A 66 0.45 1.33 -22.51
CA PHE A 66 1.84 1.42 -22.95
C PHE A 66 1.95 1.40 -24.48
N VAL A 67 1.26 0.47 -25.13
CA VAL A 67 1.22 0.36 -26.59
C VAL A 67 0.67 1.65 -27.22
N GLN A 68 -0.46 2.16 -26.71
CA GLN A 68 -1.05 3.42 -27.20
C GLN A 68 -0.06 4.58 -27.07
N THR A 69 0.58 4.73 -25.91
CA THR A 69 1.44 5.89 -25.61
C THR A 69 2.75 5.88 -26.40
N PHE A 70 3.38 4.71 -26.56
CA PHE A 70 4.73 4.63 -27.11
C PHE A 70 4.79 4.15 -28.56
N LEU A 71 3.83 3.34 -29.01
CA LEU A 71 3.85 2.73 -30.35
C LEU A 71 2.84 3.35 -31.31
N ILE A 72 1.69 3.84 -30.82
CA ILE A 72 0.62 4.38 -31.68
C ILE A 72 0.63 5.90 -31.72
N GLU A 73 0.76 6.55 -30.57
CA GLU A 73 0.73 8.01 -30.49
C GLU A 73 1.93 8.62 -31.22
N LYS A 74 1.66 9.53 -32.16
CA LYS A 74 2.69 10.18 -32.99
C LYS A 74 3.02 11.58 -32.49
N ASP A 75 2.10 12.23 -31.77
CA ASP A 75 2.31 13.56 -31.23
C ASP A 75 3.18 13.51 -29.96
N ASN A 76 4.40 14.04 -30.06
CA ASN A 76 5.34 14.09 -28.95
C ASN A 76 4.82 14.87 -27.73
N GLN A 77 3.99 15.90 -27.91
CA GLN A 77 3.41 16.62 -26.78
C GLN A 77 2.39 15.77 -26.02
N VAL A 78 1.54 15.03 -26.73
CA VAL A 78 0.57 14.12 -26.12
C VAL A 78 1.27 12.94 -25.44
N ARG A 79 2.33 12.43 -26.05
CA ARG A 79 3.20 11.40 -25.47
C ARG A 79 3.81 11.86 -24.15
N ILE A 80 4.47 13.01 -24.14
CA ILE A 80 5.11 13.57 -22.92
C ILE A 80 4.08 13.77 -21.79
N LYS A 81 2.90 14.31 -22.12
CA LYS A 81 1.80 14.47 -21.14
C LYS A 81 1.35 13.13 -20.56
N SER A 82 1.29 12.09 -21.39
CA SER A 82 0.85 10.74 -21.00
C SER A 82 1.94 9.91 -20.30
N THR A 83 3.22 10.21 -20.52
CA THR A 83 4.35 9.48 -19.93
C THR A 83 4.26 9.44 -18.40
N GLY A 84 3.87 10.54 -17.74
CA GLY A 84 3.75 10.58 -16.28
C GLY A 84 2.74 9.55 -15.74
N ALA A 85 1.56 9.47 -16.34
CA ALA A 85 0.55 8.49 -15.98
C ALA A 85 0.96 7.06 -16.36
N CYS A 86 1.72 6.87 -17.45
CA CYS A 86 2.27 5.57 -17.81
C CYS A 86 3.29 5.06 -16.79
N VAL A 87 4.25 5.91 -16.39
CA VAL A 87 5.24 5.59 -15.35
C VAL A 87 4.55 5.29 -14.02
N PHE A 88 3.55 6.08 -13.63
CA PHE A 88 2.74 5.79 -12.44
C PHE A 88 2.08 4.42 -12.53
N SER A 89 1.51 4.07 -13.69
CA SER A 89 0.81 2.79 -13.90
C SER A 89 1.78 1.60 -13.80
N ILE A 90 2.93 1.67 -14.48
CA ILE A 90 4.00 0.65 -14.40
C ILE A 90 4.51 0.51 -12.97
N THR A 91 4.68 1.63 -12.25
CA THR A 91 5.13 1.63 -10.86
C THR A 91 4.14 0.90 -9.96
N ASN A 92 2.83 0.99 -10.19
CA ASN A 92 1.83 0.25 -9.43
C ASN A 92 1.90 -1.27 -9.68
N VAL A 93 2.19 -1.70 -10.92
CA VAL A 93 2.48 -3.11 -11.22
C VAL A 93 3.70 -3.58 -10.43
N ALA A 94 4.80 -2.83 -10.48
CA ALA A 94 6.03 -3.16 -9.77
C ALA A 94 5.82 -3.23 -8.25
N LYS A 95 5.11 -2.25 -7.66
CA LYS A 95 4.74 -2.25 -6.24
C LYS A 95 3.97 -3.52 -5.87
N TYR A 96 2.94 -3.87 -6.65
CA TYR A 96 2.12 -5.06 -6.41
C TYR A 96 2.95 -6.35 -6.43
N LEU A 97 3.80 -6.51 -7.46
CA LEU A 97 4.69 -7.65 -7.58
C LEU A 97 5.70 -7.73 -6.43
N VAL A 98 6.26 -6.60 -5.98
CA VAL A 98 7.16 -6.57 -4.82
C VAL A 98 6.45 -7.05 -3.56
N PHE A 99 5.21 -6.62 -3.30
CA PHE A 99 4.45 -7.09 -2.15
C PHE A 99 4.15 -8.60 -2.22
N LEU A 100 3.82 -9.12 -3.40
CA LEU A 100 3.61 -10.55 -3.60
C LEU A 100 4.91 -11.36 -3.36
N LEU A 101 6.00 -10.98 -4.03
CA LEU A 101 7.27 -11.70 -3.99
C LEU A 101 7.96 -11.60 -2.64
N ARG A 102 7.85 -10.44 -1.97
CA ARG A 102 8.47 -10.19 -0.66
C ARG A 102 7.50 -10.40 0.51
N GLY A 103 6.30 -10.91 0.28
CA GLY A 103 5.27 -11.09 1.31
C GLY A 103 5.77 -11.83 2.55
N ARG A 104 6.62 -12.85 2.39
CA ARG A 104 7.27 -13.56 3.52
C ARG A 104 8.14 -12.63 4.37
N ARG A 105 8.98 -11.80 3.75
CA ARG A 105 9.86 -10.86 4.47
C ARG A 105 9.06 -9.77 5.17
N ILE A 106 8.02 -9.27 4.51
CA ILE A 106 7.10 -8.27 5.11
C ILE A 106 6.38 -8.87 6.31
N GLY A 107 5.91 -10.13 6.20
CA GLY A 107 5.30 -10.87 7.31
C GLY A 107 6.25 -11.09 8.48
N SER A 108 7.52 -11.43 8.21
CA SER A 108 8.55 -11.53 9.26
C SER A 108 8.76 -10.19 9.98
N CYS A 109 8.86 -9.09 9.23
CA CYS A 109 8.99 -7.74 9.80
C CYS A 109 7.79 -7.38 10.69
N LEU A 110 6.56 -7.67 10.26
CA LEU A 110 5.36 -7.46 11.08
C LEU A 110 5.33 -8.34 12.34
N ALA A 111 5.85 -9.56 12.26
CA ALA A 111 5.97 -10.47 13.41
C ALA A 111 7.01 -9.98 14.41
N GLU A 112 8.14 -9.45 13.95
CA GLU A 112 9.14 -8.82 14.83
C GLU A 112 8.58 -7.57 15.50
N MET A 113 7.87 -6.73 14.73
CA MET A 113 7.17 -5.58 15.28
C MET A 113 6.16 -6.01 16.35
N HIS A 114 5.40 -7.08 16.12
CA HIS A 114 4.47 -7.64 17.11
C HIS A 114 5.18 -8.05 18.41
N LEU A 115 6.30 -8.78 18.30
CA LEU A 115 7.11 -9.18 19.45
C LEU A 115 7.67 -7.97 20.20
N ASP A 116 8.12 -6.93 19.47
CA ASP A 116 8.57 -5.68 20.06
C ASP A 116 7.45 -5.04 20.90
N TRP A 117 6.23 -4.91 20.36
CA TRP A 117 5.08 -4.39 21.08
C TRP A 117 4.78 -5.20 22.35
N ARG A 118 4.77 -6.54 22.27
CA ARG A 118 4.54 -7.40 23.43
C ARG A 118 5.60 -7.26 24.52
N SER A 119 6.84 -6.95 24.13
CA SER A 119 7.98 -6.84 25.05
C SER A 119 8.05 -5.55 25.85
N VAL A 120 7.23 -4.54 25.52
CA VAL A 120 7.24 -3.25 26.21
C VAL A 120 6.65 -3.37 27.61
N THR A 121 7.46 -3.09 28.63
CA THR A 121 7.04 -3.10 30.03
C THR A 121 6.92 -1.69 30.62
N SER A 122 7.58 -0.72 30.01
CA SER A 122 7.68 0.66 30.49
C SER A 122 6.54 1.52 29.93
N ASP A 123 5.80 2.17 30.82
CA ASP A 123 4.73 3.11 30.49
C ASP A 123 5.15 4.26 29.56
N PRO A 124 6.27 4.98 29.80
CA PRO A 124 6.72 6.01 28.86
C PRO A 124 7.06 5.46 27.48
N ASP A 125 7.62 4.25 27.41
CA ASP A 125 7.98 3.62 26.14
C ASP A 125 6.73 3.24 25.33
N ARG A 126 5.73 2.67 26.01
CA ARG A 126 4.42 2.37 25.43
C ARG A 126 3.73 3.62 24.89
N ARG A 127 3.75 4.72 25.66
CA ARG A 127 3.20 6.01 25.22
C ARG A 127 3.92 6.56 23.99
N LEU A 128 5.24 6.42 23.91
CA LEU A 128 6.02 6.84 22.74
C LEU A 128 5.63 6.04 21.49
N MET A 129 5.55 4.72 21.58
CA MET A 129 5.14 3.86 20.47
C MET A 129 3.72 4.17 20.00
N LEU A 130 2.77 4.38 20.92
CA LEU A 130 1.41 4.78 20.59
C LEU A 130 1.35 6.16 19.91
N ARG A 131 2.16 7.12 20.35
CA ARG A 131 2.27 8.44 19.71
C ARG A 131 2.77 8.32 18.28
N ASN A 132 3.80 7.52 18.06
CA ASN A 132 4.37 7.26 16.74
C ASN A 132 3.37 6.49 15.85
N ALA A 133 2.65 5.50 16.38
CA ALA A 133 1.58 4.82 15.66
C ALA A 133 0.44 5.78 15.26
N ARG A 134 0.06 6.71 16.13
CA ARG A 134 -0.93 7.75 15.81
C ARG A 134 -0.44 8.66 14.69
N ALA A 135 0.84 9.06 14.69
CA ALA A 135 1.43 9.84 13.62
C ALA A 135 1.45 9.07 12.28
N ALA A 136 1.82 7.78 12.27
CA ALA A 136 1.72 6.91 11.09
C ALA A 136 0.30 6.84 10.54
N ARG A 137 -0.70 6.71 11.41
CA ARG A 137 -2.11 6.68 11.02
C ARG A 137 -2.58 8.02 10.46
N LEU A 138 -2.14 9.15 11.03
CA LEU A 138 -2.45 10.47 10.50
C LEU A 138 -1.86 10.64 9.09
N LEU A 139 -0.59 10.26 8.89
CA LEU A 139 0.04 10.26 7.56
C LEU A 139 -0.74 9.39 6.57
N THR A 140 -1.20 8.21 7.02
CA THR A 140 -2.05 7.33 6.21
C THR A 140 -3.36 7.99 5.81
N CYS A 141 -4.05 8.66 6.74
CA CYS A 141 -5.27 9.42 6.45
C CYS A 141 -5.01 10.55 5.44
N CYS A 142 -3.93 11.32 5.61
CA CYS A 142 -3.55 12.36 4.66
C CYS A 142 -3.28 11.77 3.26
N SER A 143 -2.52 10.67 3.18
CA SER A 143 -2.27 9.98 1.92
C SER A 143 -3.55 9.42 1.29
N PHE A 144 -4.49 8.92 2.09
CA PHE A 144 -5.78 8.44 1.60
C PHE A 144 -6.61 9.58 1.01
N VAL A 145 -6.78 10.67 1.76
CA VAL A 145 -7.56 11.84 1.31
C VAL A 145 -6.93 12.45 0.05
N PHE A 146 -5.61 12.57 -0.02
CA PHE A 146 -4.94 13.10 -1.20
C PHE A 146 -5.11 12.20 -2.43
N MET A 147 -4.85 10.90 -2.29
CA MET A 147 -4.93 9.95 -3.41
C MET A 147 -6.35 9.74 -3.89
N PHE A 148 -7.31 9.53 -3.00
CA PHE A 148 -8.70 9.31 -3.39
C PHE A 148 -9.43 10.60 -3.74
N GLY A 149 -9.17 11.69 -3.03
CA GLY A 149 -9.77 13.00 -3.28
C GLY A 149 -9.36 13.61 -4.61
N GLY A 150 -8.09 13.46 -5.01
CA GLY A 150 -7.62 13.94 -6.32
C GLY A 150 -7.68 12.89 -7.43
N GLY A 151 -7.33 11.64 -7.10
CA GLY A 151 -7.17 10.58 -8.09
C GLY A 151 -8.49 10.02 -8.62
N VAL A 152 -9.52 9.85 -7.78
CA VAL A 152 -10.81 9.32 -8.25
C VAL A 152 -11.47 10.28 -9.24
N PRO A 153 -11.59 11.60 -8.98
CA PRO A 153 -12.15 12.53 -9.96
C PRO A 153 -11.36 12.58 -11.27
N TYR A 154 -10.03 12.41 -11.23
CA TYR A 154 -9.21 12.33 -12.44
C TYR A 154 -9.53 11.09 -13.30
N VAL A 155 -9.82 9.95 -12.66
CA VAL A 155 -10.16 8.70 -13.36
C VAL A 155 -11.63 8.65 -13.79
N THR A 156 -12.54 9.33 -13.09
CA THR A 156 -13.99 9.27 -13.36
C THR A 156 -14.57 10.54 -13.94
N VAL A 157 -14.47 11.65 -13.24
CA VAL A 157 -15.15 12.90 -13.59
C VAL A 157 -14.58 13.49 -14.87
N LEU A 158 -13.25 13.52 -15.00
CA LEU A 158 -12.59 14.08 -16.17
C LEU A 158 -13.06 13.44 -17.49
N PRO A 159 -12.96 12.10 -17.70
CA PRO A 159 -13.40 11.49 -18.96
C PRO A 159 -14.92 11.56 -19.18
N LEU A 160 -15.73 11.55 -18.12
CA LEU A 160 -17.20 11.62 -18.24
C LEU A 160 -17.69 13.04 -18.55
N SER A 161 -16.96 14.06 -18.12
CA SER A 161 -17.30 15.47 -18.37
C SER A 161 -16.99 15.93 -19.79
N GLN A 162 -16.13 15.21 -20.52
CA GLN A 162 -15.74 15.58 -21.87
C GLN A 162 -16.78 15.11 -22.89
N PRO A 163 -17.22 15.98 -23.82
CA PRO A 163 -18.15 15.58 -24.86
C PRO A 163 -17.51 14.54 -25.78
N PRO A 164 -18.27 13.52 -26.22
CA PRO A 164 -17.75 12.53 -27.16
C PRO A 164 -17.43 13.15 -28.52
N LEU A 165 -16.42 12.61 -29.19
CA LEU A 165 -16.05 13.00 -30.55
C LEU A 165 -16.93 12.27 -31.58
N LEU A 166 -17.53 13.00 -32.50
CA LEU A 166 -18.30 12.46 -33.63
C LEU A 166 -17.34 12.03 -34.75
N LEU A 167 -17.48 10.78 -35.22
CA LEU A 167 -16.77 10.32 -36.40
C LEU A 167 -17.33 10.93 -37.69
N PRO A 168 -16.56 10.89 -38.80
CA PRO A 168 -17.02 11.32 -40.12
C PRO A 168 -18.27 10.57 -40.64
N ASP A 169 -18.61 9.43 -40.05
CA ASP A 169 -19.81 8.65 -40.36
C ASP A 169 -21.11 9.22 -39.73
N ASN A 170 -21.00 10.31 -38.95
CA ASN A 170 -22.09 10.98 -38.22
C ASN A 170 -22.94 10.07 -37.31
N ARG A 171 -22.45 8.87 -36.98
CA ARG A 171 -23.19 7.88 -36.18
C ARG A 171 -22.37 7.37 -35.00
N THR A 172 -21.05 7.30 -35.14
CA THR A 172 -20.18 6.73 -34.12
C THR A 172 -19.63 7.83 -33.20
N LEU A 173 -19.80 7.63 -31.89
CA LEU A 173 -19.32 8.52 -30.84
C LEU A 173 -18.12 7.91 -30.12
N LEU A 174 -16.96 8.56 -30.16
CA LEU A 174 -15.78 8.19 -29.37
C LEU A 174 -15.79 8.92 -28.03
N ARG A 175 -15.82 8.16 -26.94
CA ARG A 175 -15.75 8.71 -25.58
C ARG A 175 -14.31 8.78 -25.07
N HIS A 176 -14.09 9.68 -24.12
CA HIS A 176 -12.78 9.84 -23.49
C HIS A 176 -12.53 8.77 -22.44
N LEU A 177 -11.27 8.31 -22.36
CA LEU A 177 -10.76 7.38 -21.36
C LEU A 177 -9.55 8.03 -20.69
N THR A 178 -9.46 7.95 -19.36
CA THR A 178 -8.30 8.48 -18.61
C THR A 178 -7.00 7.78 -18.98
N TYR A 179 -7.08 6.49 -19.32
CA TYR A 179 -5.96 5.71 -19.86
C TYR A 179 -6.25 5.37 -21.33
N PRO A 180 -5.76 6.18 -22.29
CA PRO A 180 -5.91 5.89 -23.71
C PRO A 180 -5.32 4.50 -24.01
N SER A 181 -6.12 3.55 -24.46
CA SER A 181 -5.70 2.15 -24.59
C SER A 181 -5.95 1.65 -26.00
N TYR A 182 -4.98 0.93 -26.58
CA TYR A 182 -5.11 0.31 -27.89
C TYR A 182 -5.23 -1.21 -27.76
N PHE A 183 -6.37 -1.77 -28.19
CA PHE A 183 -6.63 -3.21 -28.09
C PHE A 183 -6.50 -3.97 -29.41
N GLY A 184 -6.27 -3.30 -30.55
CA GLY A 184 -6.07 -3.90 -31.88
C GLY A 184 -7.32 -4.56 -32.51
N PHE A 185 -8.07 -5.34 -31.73
CA PHE A 185 -9.21 -6.12 -32.19
C PHE A 185 -10.57 -5.42 -32.02
N PHE A 186 -10.65 -4.42 -31.13
CA PHE A 186 -11.87 -3.67 -30.86
C PHE A 186 -11.57 -2.22 -30.49
N GLU A 187 -12.54 -1.33 -30.71
CA GLU A 187 -12.46 0.08 -30.35
C GLU A 187 -13.01 0.31 -28.93
N PRO A 188 -12.16 0.60 -27.91
CA PRO A 188 -12.59 0.71 -26.52
C PRO A 188 -13.41 1.97 -26.21
N ARG A 189 -13.53 2.91 -27.17
CA ARG A 189 -14.23 4.19 -26.98
C ARG A 189 -15.68 4.18 -27.46
N VAL A 190 -16.12 3.08 -28.09
CA VAL A 190 -17.47 2.90 -28.63
C VAL A 190 -18.30 2.01 -27.70
N ARG A 191 -19.58 2.33 -27.53
CA ARG A 191 -20.50 1.52 -26.72
C ARG A 191 -20.93 0.24 -27.46
N PRO A 192 -21.13 -0.89 -26.76
CA PRO A 192 -21.15 -1.05 -25.29
C PRO A 192 -19.77 -1.31 -24.65
N VAL A 193 -18.73 -1.59 -25.45
CA VAL A 193 -17.39 -1.97 -24.96
C VAL A 193 -16.77 -0.92 -24.05
N TYR A 194 -17.01 0.36 -24.34
CA TYR A 194 -16.58 1.48 -23.50
C TYR A 194 -16.99 1.34 -22.04
N ASP A 195 -18.22 0.92 -21.75
CA ASP A 195 -18.72 0.88 -20.38
C ASP A 195 -17.98 -0.21 -19.56
N LEU A 196 -17.60 -1.32 -20.21
CA LEU A 196 -16.76 -2.36 -19.61
C LEU A 196 -15.33 -1.86 -19.36
N VAL A 197 -14.69 -1.27 -20.37
CA VAL A 197 -13.30 -0.79 -20.26
C VAL A 197 -13.19 0.33 -19.22
N PHE A 198 -14.15 1.24 -19.20
CA PHE A 198 -14.23 2.30 -18.21
C PHE A 198 -14.35 1.74 -16.79
N SER A 199 -15.19 0.71 -16.59
CA SER A 199 -15.33 0.03 -15.29
C SER A 199 -14.02 -0.62 -14.85
N VAL A 200 -13.28 -1.26 -15.77
CA VAL A 200 -11.96 -1.83 -15.47
C VAL A 200 -10.93 -0.74 -15.14
N HIS A 201 -10.93 0.39 -15.84
CA HIS A 201 -10.08 1.55 -15.53
C HIS A 201 -10.38 2.15 -14.16
N PHE A 202 -11.66 2.20 -13.77
CA PHE A 202 -12.06 2.61 -12.44
C PHE A 202 -11.52 1.66 -11.36
N CYS A 203 -11.70 0.35 -11.55
CA CYS A 203 -11.14 -0.67 -10.66
C CYS A 203 -9.60 -0.56 -10.56
N PHE A 204 -8.93 -0.32 -11.68
CA PHE A 204 -7.48 -0.07 -11.71
C PHE A 204 -7.11 1.16 -10.88
N GLY A 205 -7.84 2.28 -11.02
CA GLY A 205 -7.61 3.48 -10.24
C GLY A 205 -7.74 3.22 -8.73
N VAL A 206 -8.84 2.59 -8.30
CA VAL A 206 -9.06 2.22 -6.89
C VAL A 206 -7.93 1.33 -6.37
N LEU A 207 -7.51 0.32 -7.14
CA LEU A 207 -6.40 -0.56 -6.80
C LEU A 207 -5.08 0.22 -6.68
N ALA A 208 -4.73 1.02 -7.68
CA ALA A 208 -3.48 1.79 -7.72
C ALA A 208 -3.37 2.81 -6.57
N PHE A 209 -4.47 3.53 -6.27
CA PHE A 209 -4.52 4.46 -5.15
C PHE A 209 -4.43 3.73 -3.81
N SER A 210 -5.16 2.62 -3.64
CA SER A 210 -5.06 1.80 -2.43
C SER A 210 -3.66 1.25 -2.20
N LEU A 211 -3.00 0.76 -3.26
CA LEU A 211 -1.62 0.25 -3.19
C LEU A 211 -0.63 1.35 -2.80
N THR A 212 -0.77 2.54 -3.39
CA THR A 212 0.11 3.66 -3.09
C THR A 212 -0.10 4.16 -1.66
N THR A 213 -1.35 4.38 -1.23
CA THR A 213 -1.66 4.76 0.15
C THR A 213 -1.22 3.68 1.15
N GLY A 214 -1.46 2.42 0.85
CA GLY A 214 -1.05 1.29 1.70
C GLY A 214 0.47 1.18 1.82
N LEU A 215 1.22 1.39 0.73
CA LEU A 215 2.68 1.39 0.79
C LEU A 215 3.20 2.57 1.63
N CYS A 216 2.67 3.77 1.43
CA CYS A 216 3.01 4.92 2.26
C CYS A 216 2.70 4.67 3.74
N SER A 217 1.55 4.05 4.02
CA SER A 217 1.14 3.65 5.38
C SER A 217 2.13 2.65 5.99
N PHE A 218 2.48 1.60 5.26
CA PHE A 218 3.43 0.58 5.69
C PHE A 218 4.81 1.19 5.98
N MET A 219 5.32 2.04 5.07
CA MET A 219 6.60 2.69 5.25
C MET A 219 6.60 3.65 6.45
N ALA A 220 5.55 4.44 6.63
CA ALA A 220 5.40 5.34 7.78
C ALA A 220 5.38 4.56 9.10
N LEU A 221 4.62 3.46 9.14
CA LEU A 221 4.56 2.56 10.29
C LEU A 221 5.94 1.99 10.65
N CYS A 222 6.64 1.40 9.67
CA CYS A 222 7.97 0.82 9.88
C CYS A 222 8.98 1.88 10.34
N THR A 223 8.97 3.05 9.68
CA THR A 223 9.91 4.14 9.99
C THR A 223 9.70 4.66 11.42
N LEU A 224 8.45 4.90 11.80
CA LEU A 224 8.10 5.43 13.12
C LEU A 224 8.27 4.37 14.22
N HIS A 225 8.10 3.08 13.92
CA HIS A 225 8.45 1.98 14.82
C HIS A 225 9.96 1.94 15.07
N VAL A 226 10.77 1.94 14.01
CA VAL A 226 12.24 1.97 14.12
C VAL A 226 12.70 3.20 14.90
N ALA A 227 12.11 4.37 14.66
CA ALA A 227 12.40 5.58 15.42
C ALA A 227 12.10 5.41 16.93
N SER A 228 10.99 4.76 17.31
CA SER A 228 10.71 4.42 18.71
C SER A 228 11.79 3.51 19.29
N ARG A 229 12.21 2.47 18.56
CA ARG A 229 13.25 1.53 19.01
C ARG A 229 14.60 2.21 19.19
N CYS A 230 14.99 3.10 18.28
CA CYS A 230 16.20 3.91 18.41
C CYS A 230 16.16 4.84 19.62
N ALA A 231 14.99 5.40 19.96
CA ALA A 231 14.83 6.23 21.15
C ALA A 231 15.03 5.42 22.45
N PHE A 232 14.51 4.19 22.52
CA PHE A 232 14.71 3.31 23.67
C PHE A 232 16.18 2.94 23.86
N VAL A 233 16.84 2.55 22.77
CA VAL A 233 18.28 2.22 22.80
C VAL A 233 19.10 3.43 23.24
N SER A 234 18.78 4.61 22.72
CA SER A 234 19.45 5.86 23.09
C SER A 234 19.25 6.22 24.57
N ALA A 235 18.06 5.99 25.12
CA ALA A 235 17.80 6.19 26.55
C ALA A 235 18.61 5.21 27.41
N MET A 236 18.65 3.94 27.03
CA MET A 236 19.42 2.90 27.72
C MET A 236 20.94 3.20 27.73
N TYR A 237 21.50 3.67 26.61
CA TYR A 237 22.90 4.09 26.55
C TYR A 237 23.20 5.28 27.47
N ARG A 238 22.29 6.25 27.54
CA ARG A 238 22.44 7.40 28.45
C ARG A 238 22.43 6.97 29.91
N GLU A 239 21.58 6.01 30.27
CA GLU A 239 21.51 5.47 31.62
C GLU A 239 22.77 4.67 31.98
N LEU A 240 23.24 3.82 31.07
CA LEU A 240 24.49 3.06 31.25
C LEU A 240 25.72 3.98 31.41
N GLY A 241 25.76 5.09 30.67
CA GLY A 241 26.83 6.08 30.79
C GLY A 241 26.81 6.85 32.12
N ARG A 242 25.64 6.96 32.77
CA ARG A 242 25.51 7.58 34.10
C ARG A 242 25.79 6.58 35.21
N ASN A 243 25.27 5.36 35.08
CA ASN A 243 25.38 4.28 36.06
C ASN A 243 25.86 3.01 35.33
N PHE A 244 27.14 2.68 35.45
CA PHE A 244 27.68 1.49 34.81
C PHE A 244 27.17 0.23 35.52
N ASP A 245 26.25 -0.48 34.86
CA ASP A 245 25.64 -1.72 35.34
C ASP A 245 25.80 -2.83 34.27
N ARG A 246 26.27 -4.01 34.72
CA ARG A 246 26.47 -5.18 33.86
C ARG A 246 25.16 -5.73 33.32
N GLU A 247 24.04 -5.57 34.03
CA GLU A 247 22.74 -6.05 33.54
C GLU A 247 22.23 -5.15 32.40
N LEU A 248 22.38 -3.83 32.54
CA LEU A 248 22.12 -2.86 31.46
C LEU A 248 23.04 -3.11 30.25
N LEU A 249 24.34 -3.34 30.46
CA LEU A 249 25.29 -3.67 29.39
C LEU A 249 24.87 -4.95 28.63
N SER A 250 24.43 -5.98 29.35
CA SER A 250 23.94 -7.22 28.74
C SER A 250 22.69 -6.98 27.86
N ARG A 251 21.72 -6.19 28.36
CA ARG A 251 20.52 -5.81 27.59
C ARG A 251 20.87 -5.00 26.34
N VAL A 252 21.81 -4.06 26.44
CA VAL A 252 22.33 -3.29 25.30
C VAL A 252 22.91 -4.21 24.23
N VAL A 253 23.78 -5.15 24.60
CA VAL A 253 24.44 -6.07 23.66
C VAL A 253 23.42 -6.97 22.95
N VAL A 254 22.43 -7.51 23.69
CA VAL A 254 21.37 -8.35 23.10
C VAL A 254 20.50 -7.54 22.13
N GLN A 255 20.17 -6.30 22.48
CA GLN A 255 19.33 -5.45 21.64
C GLN A 255 20.08 -4.94 20.40
N HIS A 256 21.38 -4.65 20.52
CA HIS A 256 22.22 -4.27 19.38
C HIS A 256 22.38 -5.43 18.39
N ARG A 257 22.55 -6.66 18.90
CA ARG A 257 22.60 -7.87 18.07
C ARG A 257 21.28 -8.16 17.34
N ARG A 258 20.13 -7.82 17.94
CA ARG A 258 18.81 -7.94 17.30
C ARG A 258 18.53 -6.89 16.22
N ILE A 259 19.20 -5.74 16.24
CA ILE A 259 19.02 -4.69 15.22
C ILE A 259 19.90 -4.94 13.98
N ILE A 260 21.02 -5.66 14.16
CA ILE A 260 22.01 -5.92 13.11
C ILE A 260 21.74 -7.25 12.35
N ALA A 261 21.07 -8.21 12.99
CA ALA A 261 20.70 -9.51 12.39
C ALA A 261 19.39 -9.43 11.61
#